data_AF-A0A963Q7P2-F1
#
_entry.id   AF-A0A963Q7P2-F1
#
_cell.length_a   1.000
_cell.length_b   1.000
_cell.length_c   1.000
_cell.angle_alpha   90.00
_cell.angle_beta   90.00
_cell.angle_gamma   90.00
#
_symmetry.space_group_name_H-M   'P 1'
#
loop_
_entity.id
_entity.type
_entity.pdbx_description
1 polymer ?
#
loop_
_entity_poly.entity_id
_entity_poly.type
_entity_poly.pdbx_seq_one_letter_code
_entity_poly.pdbx_strand_id
1 'polypeptide(L)'
;QLFTNTLDWDAHPYYQGIRGLKVSAHFFVERCGALWQFVSCDARAWHAGVSCYRGRDNCNDDSVGIELEGLEGERFEPAQYETAAAVCAALAAHYPIAHVAGHEHIAPGRKFDPGQGFDWAELRSSLAWPAAFFPPENVKV
;
A
#
# COMPACT_ATOMS: atom_id res chain seq x y z
N GLN A 1 -5.51 -12.60 -10.12
CA GLN A 1 -4.27 -12.61 -10.94
C GLN A 1 -3.58 -11.26 -11.03
N LEU A 2 -4.28 -10.13 -10.81
CA LEU A 2 -3.67 -8.80 -10.95
C LEU A 2 -2.42 -8.61 -10.09
N PHE A 3 -2.44 -9.04 -8.81
CA PHE A 3 -1.33 -8.84 -7.88
C PHE A 3 -0.27 -9.94 -7.87
N THR A 4 -0.31 -10.88 -8.81
CA THR A 4 0.67 -11.99 -8.87
C THR A 4 1.71 -11.80 -9.96
N ASN A 5 1.65 -10.69 -10.73
CA ASN A 5 2.49 -10.45 -11.91
C ASN A 5 2.44 -11.58 -12.96
N THR A 6 1.31 -12.30 -13.03
CA THR A 6 1.07 -13.38 -14.00
C THR A 6 -0.26 -13.15 -14.70
N LEU A 7 -0.59 -11.89 -14.98
CA LEU A 7 -1.86 -11.51 -15.56
C LEU A 7 -1.96 -12.03 -17.00
N ASP A 8 -3.03 -12.77 -17.29
CA ASP A 8 -3.42 -13.05 -18.67
C ASP A 8 -4.03 -11.78 -19.27
N TRP A 9 -3.29 -11.14 -20.16
CA TRP A 9 -3.68 -9.87 -20.78
C TRP A 9 -4.94 -9.98 -21.63
N ASP A 10 -5.23 -11.16 -22.15
CA ASP A 10 -6.35 -11.39 -23.05
C ASP A 10 -7.62 -11.80 -22.28
N ALA A 11 -7.53 -12.01 -20.96
CA ALA A 11 -8.65 -12.39 -20.10
C ALA A 11 -9.69 -11.27 -19.88
N HIS A 12 -9.31 -9.98 -20.04
CA HIS A 12 -10.24 -8.87 -19.90
C HIS A 12 -9.77 -7.62 -20.68
N PRO A 13 -10.65 -6.86 -21.37
CA PRO A 13 -10.26 -5.67 -22.13
C PRO A 13 -9.47 -4.61 -21.35
N TYR A 14 -9.78 -4.45 -20.05
CA TYR A 14 -9.04 -3.56 -19.15
C TYR A 14 -7.54 -3.90 -19.07
N TYR A 15 -7.18 -5.19 -19.14
CA TYR A 15 -5.79 -5.65 -19.00
C TYR A 15 -4.91 -5.26 -20.18
N GLN A 16 -5.50 -4.98 -21.36
CA GLN A 16 -4.74 -4.45 -22.49
C GLN A 16 -4.14 -3.07 -22.18
N GLY A 17 -4.82 -2.24 -21.39
CA GLY A 17 -4.35 -0.92 -20.98
C GLY A 17 -3.17 -0.94 -20.00
N ILE A 18 -2.96 -2.06 -19.31
CA ILE A 18 -1.86 -2.27 -18.36
C ILE A 18 -0.86 -3.32 -18.85
N ARG A 19 -0.94 -3.71 -20.13
CA ARG A 19 -0.10 -4.75 -20.72
C ARG A 19 1.38 -4.41 -20.60
N GLY A 20 2.15 -5.35 -20.04
CA GLY A 20 3.59 -5.20 -19.83
C GLY A 20 3.97 -4.45 -18.55
N LEU A 21 2.99 -3.91 -17.80
CA LEU A 21 3.26 -3.44 -16.44
C LEU A 21 3.53 -4.63 -15.53
N LYS A 22 4.59 -4.52 -14.71
CA LYS A 22 4.79 -5.45 -13.61
C LYS A 22 4.10 -4.91 -12.38
N VAL A 23 3.08 -5.61 -11.92
CA VAL A 23 2.28 -5.23 -10.76
C VAL A 23 2.09 -6.42 -9.83
N SER A 24 2.42 -6.20 -8.56
CA SER A 24 2.12 -7.11 -7.46
C SER A 24 2.13 -6.35 -6.14
N ALA A 25 1.42 -6.87 -5.15
CA ALA A 25 1.43 -6.38 -3.79
C ALA A 25 1.70 -7.54 -2.84
N HIS A 26 2.15 -7.24 -1.63
CA HIS A 26 2.28 -8.29 -0.62
C HIS A 26 0.90 -8.67 -0.10
N PHE A 27 0.10 -7.66 0.25
CA PHE A 27 -1.23 -7.85 0.80
C PHE A 27 -2.30 -7.07 0.05
N PHE A 28 -3.53 -7.59 0.08
CA PHE A 28 -4.74 -6.90 -0.32
C PHE A 28 -5.82 -7.10 0.74
N VAL A 29 -6.53 -6.02 1.10
CA VAL A 29 -7.59 -6.04 2.11
C VAL A 29 -8.90 -5.62 1.45
N GLU A 30 -9.85 -6.55 1.38
CA GLU A 30 -11.20 -6.28 0.88
C GLU A 30 -11.97 -5.33 1.80
N ARG A 31 -13.05 -4.72 1.30
CA ARG A 31 -13.91 -3.81 2.09
C ARG A 31 -14.44 -4.45 3.38
N CYS A 32 -14.68 -5.76 3.37
CA CYS A 32 -15.15 -6.50 4.55
C CYS A 32 -14.02 -6.84 5.55
N GLY A 33 -12.76 -6.47 5.27
CA GLY A 33 -11.58 -6.80 6.08
C GLY A 33 -10.92 -8.14 5.72
N ALA A 34 -11.40 -8.86 4.69
CA ALA A 34 -10.73 -10.09 4.26
C ALA A 34 -9.31 -9.80 3.75
N LEU A 35 -8.33 -10.50 4.33
CA LEU A 35 -6.91 -10.35 4.00
C LEU A 35 -6.45 -11.42 3.02
N TRP A 36 -5.80 -10.98 1.96
CA TRP A 36 -5.11 -11.84 0.99
C TRP A 36 -3.63 -11.52 0.98
N GLN A 37 -2.79 -12.55 0.86
CA GLN A 37 -1.35 -12.40 0.64
C GLN A 37 -0.96 -13.00 -0.71
N PHE A 38 -0.23 -12.24 -1.53
CA PHE A 38 0.21 -12.68 -2.86
C PHE A 38 1.73 -12.85 -2.98
N VAL A 39 2.50 -12.04 -2.25
CA VAL A 39 3.97 -12.07 -2.27
C VAL A 39 4.48 -12.18 -0.83
N SER A 40 5.51 -13.00 -0.61
CA SER A 40 6.19 -13.07 0.69
C SER A 40 6.80 -11.72 1.03
N CYS A 41 6.76 -11.30 2.29
CA CYS A 41 7.39 -10.05 2.75
C CYS A 41 8.93 -10.07 2.60
N ASP A 42 9.54 -11.25 2.47
CA ASP A 42 10.97 -11.41 2.17
C ASP A 42 11.29 -11.33 0.67
N ALA A 43 10.26 -11.26 -0.17
CA ALA A 43 10.38 -11.17 -1.62
C ALA A 43 9.95 -9.78 -2.09
N ARG A 44 10.49 -9.36 -3.24
CA ARG A 44 10.18 -8.04 -3.81
C ARG A 44 8.87 -8.07 -4.59
N ALA A 45 7.84 -7.38 -4.11
CA ALA A 45 6.65 -7.04 -4.91
C ALA A 45 6.89 -5.81 -5.82
N TRP A 46 5.97 -5.57 -6.76
CA TRP A 46 6.02 -4.47 -7.73
C TRP A 46 4.81 -3.53 -7.54
N HIS A 47 4.74 -2.84 -6.41
CA HIS A 47 3.60 -1.96 -6.06
C HIS A 47 3.92 -0.47 -6.20
N ALA A 48 5.15 -0.07 -5.90
CA ALA A 48 5.52 1.35 -5.79
C ALA A 48 5.86 2.03 -7.13
N GLY A 49 6.21 1.27 -8.18
CA GLY A 49 6.72 1.83 -9.44
C GLY A 49 7.96 2.74 -9.25
N VAL A 50 8.05 3.82 -10.04
CA VAL A 50 9.07 4.87 -9.86
C VAL A 50 8.70 5.72 -8.64
N SER A 51 9.53 5.66 -7.60
CA SER A 51 9.28 6.27 -6.29
C SER A 51 10.56 6.65 -5.58
N CYS A 52 10.47 7.58 -4.63
CA CYS A 52 11.54 8.00 -3.73
C CYS A 52 10.95 8.30 -2.35
N TYR A 53 11.55 7.77 -1.28
CA TYR A 53 11.14 8.06 0.08
C TYR A 53 12.35 8.11 1.01
N ARG A 54 12.41 9.15 1.87
CA ARG A 54 13.53 9.38 2.80
C ARG A 54 14.91 9.46 2.10
N GLY A 55 14.93 10.02 0.88
CA GLY A 55 16.14 10.16 0.07
C GLY A 55 16.63 8.88 -0.61
N ARG A 56 15.81 7.81 -0.63
CA ARG A 56 16.10 6.55 -1.30
C ARG A 56 15.09 6.29 -2.43
N ASP A 57 15.61 6.03 -3.62
CA ASP A 57 14.80 5.67 -4.79
C ASP A 57 14.38 4.19 -4.79
N ASN A 58 13.39 3.86 -5.62
CA ASN A 58 12.88 2.51 -5.86
C ASN A 58 12.40 1.80 -4.58
N CYS A 59 11.34 2.34 -3.97
CA CYS A 59 10.84 1.85 -2.68
C CYS A 59 10.40 0.37 -2.68
N ASN A 60 10.19 -0.26 -3.84
CA ASN A 60 9.94 -1.71 -3.88
C ASN A 60 11.09 -2.54 -3.26
N ASP A 61 12.31 -1.99 -3.21
CA ASP A 61 13.48 -2.69 -2.68
C ASP A 61 13.50 -2.77 -1.14
N ASP A 62 12.73 -1.93 -0.45
CA ASP A 62 12.74 -1.84 1.02
C ASP A 62 11.37 -1.54 1.64
N SER A 63 10.28 -1.95 0.99
CA SER A 63 8.93 -1.78 1.52
C SER A 63 8.01 -2.98 1.29
N VAL A 64 6.97 -3.06 2.13
CA VAL A 64 5.88 -4.03 2.02
C VAL A 64 4.62 -3.28 1.57
N GLY A 65 4.21 -3.47 0.33
CA GLY A 65 2.93 -2.95 -0.20
C GLY A 65 1.69 -3.66 0.35
N ILE A 66 0.78 -2.89 0.93
CA ILE A 66 -0.56 -3.29 1.38
C ILE A 66 -1.57 -2.50 0.55
N GLU A 67 -2.40 -3.19 -0.23
CA GLU A 67 -3.46 -2.59 -1.03
C GLU A 67 -4.78 -2.68 -0.26
N LEU A 68 -5.55 -1.58 -0.24
CA LEU A 68 -6.90 -1.57 0.33
C LEU A 68 -7.92 -1.45 -0.79
N GLU A 69 -8.92 -2.32 -0.83
CA GLU A 69 -10.00 -2.24 -1.80
C GLU A 69 -10.76 -0.91 -1.68
N GLY A 70 -10.73 -0.11 -2.74
CA GLY A 70 -11.42 1.17 -2.77
C GLY A 70 -11.22 1.91 -4.09
N LEU A 71 -12.02 2.96 -4.27
CA LEU A 71 -11.84 3.94 -5.33
C LEU A 71 -11.18 5.19 -4.76
N GLU A 72 -10.36 5.85 -5.56
CA GLU A 72 -9.65 7.06 -5.16
C GLU A 72 -10.63 8.14 -4.67
N GLY A 73 -10.41 8.64 -3.44
CA GLY A 73 -11.22 9.69 -2.83
C GLY A 73 -12.44 9.21 -2.05
N GLU A 74 -12.80 7.93 -2.12
CA GLU A 74 -13.85 7.33 -1.28
C GLU A 74 -13.31 6.89 0.09
N ARG A 75 -14.18 6.84 1.10
CA ARG A 75 -13.79 6.41 2.45
C ARG A 75 -13.60 4.89 2.50
N PHE A 76 -12.58 4.48 3.24
CA PHE A 76 -12.32 3.08 3.60
C PHE A 76 -13.20 2.65 4.79
N GLU A 77 -13.48 1.36 4.86
CA GLU A 77 -14.34 0.77 5.90
C GLU A 77 -13.56 0.51 7.20
N PRO A 78 -14.21 0.54 8.38
CA PRO A 78 -13.56 0.22 9.66
C PRO A 78 -12.82 -1.12 9.66
N ALA A 79 -13.40 -2.16 9.04
CA ALA A 79 -12.79 -3.49 8.94
C ALA A 79 -11.46 -3.48 8.16
N GLN A 80 -11.28 -2.54 7.22
CA GLN A 80 -10.03 -2.37 6.50
C GLN A 80 -8.93 -1.79 7.41
N TYR A 81 -9.27 -0.80 8.24
CA TYR A 81 -8.33 -0.23 9.21
C TYR A 81 -7.92 -1.25 10.27
N GLU A 82 -8.87 -2.01 10.81
CA GLU A 82 -8.58 -3.09 11.77
C GLU A 82 -7.58 -4.09 11.19
N THR A 83 -7.82 -4.54 9.96
CA THR A 83 -6.96 -5.51 9.28
C THR A 83 -5.60 -4.92 8.93
N ALA A 84 -5.56 -3.70 8.38
CA ALA A 84 -4.31 -3.01 8.04
C ALA A 84 -3.45 -2.77 9.28
N ALA A 85 -4.06 -2.35 10.39
CA ALA A 85 -3.36 -2.18 11.67
C ALA A 85 -2.80 -3.51 12.19
N ALA A 86 -3.57 -4.60 12.10
CA ALA A 86 -3.10 -5.93 12.49
C ALA A 86 -1.91 -6.40 11.63
N VAL A 87 -1.95 -6.18 10.32
CA VAL A 87 -0.83 -6.49 9.41
C VAL A 87 0.40 -5.65 9.77
N CYS A 88 0.25 -4.34 9.95
CA CYS A 88 1.33 -3.45 10.37
C CYS A 88 1.97 -3.88 11.71
N ALA A 89 1.16 -4.24 12.70
CA ALA A 89 1.64 -4.74 13.98
C ALA A 89 2.43 -6.06 13.84
N ALA A 90 1.93 -6.99 13.03
CA ALA A 90 2.62 -8.24 12.75
C ALA A 90 3.95 -8.02 12.01
N LEU A 91 3.98 -7.11 11.03
CA LEU A 91 5.21 -6.73 10.33
C LEU A 91 6.23 -6.11 11.28
N ALA A 92 5.83 -5.19 12.15
CA ALA A 92 6.74 -4.55 13.11
C ALA A 92 7.27 -5.52 14.19
N ALA A 93 6.57 -6.63 14.45
CA ALA A 93 7.08 -7.68 15.32
C ALA A 93 8.21 -8.51 14.67
N HIS A 94 8.31 -8.53 13.34
CA HIS A 94 9.27 -9.36 12.60
C HIS A 94 10.37 -8.55 11.89
N TYR A 95 10.04 -7.34 11.45
CA TYR A 95 10.93 -6.45 10.71
C TYR A 95 11.14 -5.14 11.48
N PRO A 96 12.29 -4.47 11.31
CA PRO A 96 12.56 -3.18 11.95
C PRO A 96 11.81 -2.05 11.23
N ILE A 97 10.47 -2.11 11.24
CA ILE A 97 9.61 -1.09 10.64
C ILE A 97 9.81 0.22 11.39
N ALA A 98 10.18 1.26 10.65
CA ALA A 98 10.39 2.61 11.18
C ALA A 98 9.51 3.66 10.50
N HIS A 99 8.85 3.30 9.40
CA HIS A 99 8.05 4.23 8.60
C HIS A 99 6.84 3.56 7.96
N VAL A 100 5.77 4.34 7.83
CA VAL A 100 4.57 4.04 7.05
C VAL A 100 4.36 5.21 6.09
N ALA A 101 3.98 4.93 4.85
CA ALA A 101 3.74 5.96 3.85
C ALA A 101 2.66 5.51 2.86
N GLY A 102 1.87 6.47 2.38
CA GLY A 102 0.98 6.27 1.24
C GLY A 102 1.74 6.36 -0.09
N HIS A 103 1.13 5.90 -1.18
CA HIS A 103 1.76 5.97 -2.50
C HIS A 103 1.98 7.42 -2.95
N GLU A 104 1.04 8.30 -2.61
CA GLU A 104 1.13 9.76 -2.80
C GLU A 104 2.39 10.38 -2.16
N HIS A 105 2.84 9.83 -1.03
CA HIS A 105 4.01 10.33 -0.31
C HIS A 105 5.34 9.92 -0.97
N ILE A 106 5.38 8.75 -1.61
CA ILE A 106 6.60 8.20 -2.22
C ILE A 106 6.71 8.52 -3.72
N ALA A 107 5.61 8.94 -4.35
CA ALA A 107 5.55 9.27 -5.78
C ALA A 107 4.68 10.51 -6.05
N PRO A 108 5.02 11.66 -5.44
CA PRO A 108 4.23 12.89 -5.56
C PRO A 108 4.09 13.32 -7.03
N GLY A 109 2.89 13.75 -7.41
CA GLY A 109 2.54 14.15 -8.79
C GLY A 109 2.31 13.00 -9.77
N ARG A 110 2.59 11.76 -9.39
CA ARG A 110 2.29 10.55 -10.19
C ARG A 110 1.17 9.71 -9.60
N LYS A 111 1.12 9.61 -8.27
CA LYS A 111 0.16 8.77 -7.54
C LYS A 111 -0.51 9.58 -6.45
N PHE A 112 -1.76 9.23 -6.18
CA PHE A 112 -2.67 9.96 -5.30
C PHE A 112 -3.35 9.02 -4.30
N ASP A 113 -3.16 7.71 -4.42
CA ASP A 113 -3.58 6.72 -3.44
C ASP A 113 -2.69 6.73 -2.17
N PRO A 114 -3.25 6.46 -0.98
CA PRO A 114 -4.65 6.07 -0.74
C PRO A 114 -5.63 7.27 -0.74
N GLY A 115 -5.12 8.50 -0.81
CA GLY A 115 -5.89 9.71 -1.04
C GLY A 115 -6.70 10.18 0.17
N GLN A 116 -7.48 11.25 -0.03
CA GLN A 116 -8.23 11.94 1.03
C GLN A 116 -9.24 11.07 1.80
N GLY A 117 -9.61 9.92 1.25
CA GLY A 117 -10.52 8.97 1.88
C GLY A 117 -9.86 8.13 2.98
N PHE A 118 -8.52 8.12 3.02
CA PHE A 118 -7.74 7.41 4.02
C PHE A 118 -7.47 8.28 5.26
N ASP A 119 -7.90 7.79 6.41
CA ASP A 119 -7.75 8.44 7.71
C ASP A 119 -6.44 7.97 8.36
N TRP A 120 -5.39 8.78 8.13
CA TRP A 120 -4.09 8.57 8.75
C TRP A 120 -4.12 8.66 10.28
N ALA A 121 -5.04 9.44 10.85
CA ALA A 121 -5.18 9.59 12.29
C ALA A 121 -5.76 8.31 12.91
N GLU A 122 -6.74 7.69 12.25
CA GLU A 122 -7.32 6.40 12.66
C GLU A 122 -6.27 5.27 12.67
N LEU A 123 -5.49 5.14 11.58
CA LEU A 123 -4.42 4.14 11.54
C LEU A 123 -3.38 4.39 12.64
N ARG A 124 -2.98 5.65 12.84
CA ARG A 124 -2.00 6.02 13.88
C ARG A 124 -2.52 5.72 15.28
N SER A 125 -3.78 6.02 15.55
CA SER A 125 -4.46 5.71 16.81
C SER A 125 -4.44 4.20 17.07
N SER A 126 -4.79 3.41 16.06
CA SER A 126 -4.83 1.93 16.13
C SER A 126 -3.47 1.29 16.41
N LEU A 127 -2.38 1.85 15.88
CA LEU A 127 -1.03 1.31 16.05
C LEU A 127 -0.32 1.79 17.32
N ALA A 128 -0.70 2.96 17.86
CA ALA A 128 -0.02 3.62 18.97
C ALA A 128 1.51 3.77 18.76
N TRP A 129 1.95 3.87 17.51
CA TRP A 129 3.35 4.06 17.15
C TRP A 129 3.80 5.53 17.30
N PRO A 130 5.11 5.80 17.42
CA PRO A 130 5.62 7.17 17.44
C PRO A 130 5.17 7.96 16.21
N ALA A 131 4.80 9.22 16.41
CA ALA A 131 4.35 10.10 15.31
C ALA A 131 5.35 10.19 14.15
N ALA A 132 6.66 10.06 14.45
CA ALA A 132 7.74 10.09 13.47
C ALA A 132 7.73 8.91 12.46
N PHE A 133 6.94 7.86 12.72
CA PHE A 133 6.77 6.75 11.77
C PHE A 133 5.84 7.12 10.62
N PHE A 134 4.96 8.09 10.83
CA PHE A 134 3.95 8.46 9.84
C PHE A 134 4.40 9.69 9.03
N PRO A 135 3.83 9.89 7.83
CA PRO A 135 4.09 11.10 7.06
C PRO A 135 3.59 12.34 7.84
N PRO A 136 4.24 13.50 7.70
CA PRO A 136 3.78 14.72 8.36
C PRO A 136 2.39 15.12 7.85
N GLU A 137 1.52 15.58 8.75
CA GLU A 137 0.08 15.86 8.54
C GLU A 137 -0.25 16.94 7.46
N ASN A 138 0.74 17.42 6.70
CA ASN A 138 0.60 18.56 5.81
C ASN A 138 1.15 18.36 4.39
N VAL A 139 1.41 17.14 3.93
CA VAL A 139 1.70 16.92 2.51
C VAL A 139 0.39 16.84 1.73
N LYS A 140 -0.31 17.98 1.61
CA LYS A 140 -1.28 18.15 0.54
C LYS A 140 -0.47 18.24 -0.76
N VAL A 141 -0.42 17.14 -1.51
CA VAL A 141 -0.03 17.18 -2.92
C VAL A 141 -1.21 17.72 -3.73
#